data_AF-A0A945X7T1-F1
#
_entry.id   AF-A0A945X7T1-F1
#
_cell.length_a   1.000
_cell.length_b   1.000
_cell.length_c   1.000
_cell.angle_alpha   90.00
_cell.angle_beta   90.00
_cell.angle_gamma   90.00
#
_symmetry.space_group_name_H-M   'P 1'
#
loop_
_entity.id
_entity.type
_entity.pdbx_description
1 polymer ?
#
loop_
_entity_poly.entity_id
_entity_poly.type
_entity_poly.pdbx_seq_one_letter_code
_entity_poly.pdbx_strand_id
1 'polypeptide(L)'
;MKKLFFIFVLPLSLLAQQDFKIEPLDGHVNTFGAELNFIQINDTLAFYTSIQDEGSYQSSIYFTTKRNKKWGKGKYSKYNSELFDTGDISFLNDDIIAFTLCDVQNNCQLVSLVDGRFIKIETLEKLGKKNIQSHITVHNNQNVIYFVSDREGGFGGLDIWLSVIDINGNFGVPINAGSRINS
;
A
#
# COMPACT_ATOMS: atom_id res chain seq x y z
N MET A 1 23.69 65.58 5.18
CA MET A 1 22.57 64.74 5.63
C MET A 1 22.15 63.80 4.50
N LYS A 2 22.47 62.50 4.58
CA LYS A 2 21.78 61.46 3.81
C LYS A 2 21.60 60.27 4.76
N LYS A 3 20.37 60.09 5.26
CA LYS A 3 20.00 58.90 6.03
C LYS A 3 19.81 57.76 5.04
N LEU A 4 20.70 56.78 5.09
CA LEU A 4 20.59 55.56 4.30
C LEU A 4 19.64 54.62 5.05
N PHE A 5 18.45 54.39 4.50
CA PHE A 5 17.52 53.37 5.00
C PHE A 5 17.92 52.02 4.42
N PHE A 6 18.38 51.11 5.26
CA PHE A 6 18.50 49.69 4.90
C PHE A 6 17.13 49.03 5.07
N ILE A 7 16.50 48.65 3.96
CA ILE A 7 15.34 47.75 3.98
C ILE A 7 15.90 46.34 4.10
N PHE A 8 15.69 45.72 5.26
CA PHE A 8 16.03 44.33 5.50
C PHE A 8 14.96 43.45 4.84
N VAL A 9 15.23 42.98 3.63
CA VAL A 9 14.37 41.98 2.97
C VAL A 9 14.74 40.63 3.57
N LEU A 10 14.00 40.19 4.59
CA LEU A 10 14.11 38.82 5.10
C LEU A 10 13.77 37.85 3.97
N PRO A 11 14.65 36.90 3.62
CA PRO A 11 14.36 35.95 2.56
C PRO A 11 13.19 35.07 3.02
N LEU A 12 12.11 35.06 2.22
CA LEU A 12 10.88 34.28 2.47
C LEU A 12 11.14 32.78 2.71
N SER A 13 12.31 32.28 2.33
CA SER A 13 12.74 30.88 2.50
C SER A 13 12.92 30.45 3.96
N LEU A 14 13.04 31.39 4.91
CA LEU A 14 13.15 31.08 6.34
C LEU A 14 11.77 30.88 7.03
N LEU A 15 10.65 31.16 6.35
CA LEU A 15 9.31 31.12 6.95
C LEU A 15 8.55 29.80 6.72
N ALA A 16 9.16 28.80 6.08
CA ALA A 16 8.43 27.60 5.65
C ALA A 16 9.14 26.27 5.99
N GLN A 17 9.99 26.22 7.02
CA GLN A 17 10.38 24.93 7.59
C GLN A 17 9.29 24.49 8.55
N GLN A 18 8.33 23.72 8.05
CA GLN A 18 7.34 23.07 8.89
C GLN A 18 8.06 21.94 9.64
N ASP A 19 8.34 22.17 10.93
CA ASP A 19 8.87 21.13 11.80
C ASP A 19 7.84 20.01 11.90
N PHE A 20 8.12 18.87 11.27
CA PHE A 20 7.32 17.67 11.41
C PHE A 20 7.85 16.86 12.59
N LYS A 21 6.96 16.55 13.53
CA LYS A 21 7.26 15.63 14.62
C LYS A 21 6.86 14.23 14.20
N ILE A 22 7.84 13.34 14.04
CA ILE A 22 7.56 11.91 13.87
C ILE A 22 7.18 11.35 15.24
N GLU A 23 5.92 10.98 15.39
CA GLU A 23 5.43 10.27 16.56
C GLU A 23 5.07 8.84 16.14
N PRO A 24 5.56 7.81 16.85
CA PRO A 24 5.10 6.45 16.61
C PRO A 24 3.59 6.38 16.84
N LEU A 25 2.90 5.56 16.05
CA LEU A 25 1.51 5.23 16.32
C LEU A 25 1.38 4.61 17.72
N ASP A 26 0.18 4.69 18.28
CA ASP A 26 -0.14 4.10 19.58
C ASP A 26 0.25 2.60 19.60
N GLY A 27 0.68 2.08 20.75
CA GLY A 27 1.04 0.66 20.94
C GLY A 27 -0.13 -0.31 20.69
N HIS A 28 -1.33 0.22 20.45
CA HIS A 28 -2.47 -0.52 19.93
C HIS A 28 -2.35 -0.93 18.45
N VAL A 29 -1.48 -0.29 17.68
CA VAL A 29 -1.15 -0.64 16.29
C VAL A 29 0.26 -1.21 16.21
N ASN A 30 1.24 -0.56 16.85
CA ASN A 30 2.63 -1.03 16.90
C ASN A 30 2.76 -2.16 17.92
N THR A 31 2.49 -3.39 17.50
CA THR A 31 2.59 -4.59 18.34
C THR A 31 3.99 -5.20 18.27
N PHE A 32 4.18 -6.38 18.86
CA PHE A 32 5.47 -7.09 18.79
C PHE A 32 5.74 -7.67 17.39
N GLY A 33 4.70 -7.88 16.58
CA GLY A 33 4.82 -8.32 15.20
C GLY A 33 5.32 -7.21 14.27
N ALA A 34 5.50 -7.54 12.98
CA ALA A 34 5.77 -6.53 11.97
C ALA A 34 4.45 -5.98 11.43
N GLU A 35 4.26 -4.66 11.48
CA GLU A 35 3.18 -3.98 10.76
C GLU A 35 3.68 -3.37 9.45
N LEU A 36 3.01 -3.70 8.36
CA LEU A 36 3.34 -3.28 7.00
C LEU A 36 2.10 -2.63 6.34
N ASN A 37 2.33 -1.89 5.26
CA ASN A 37 1.26 -1.39 4.37
C ASN A 37 0.14 -0.61 5.12
N PHE A 38 0.50 0.38 5.93
CA PHE A 38 -0.50 1.22 6.61
C PHE A 38 -1.16 2.19 5.62
N ILE A 39 -2.42 1.93 5.26
CA ILE A 39 -3.20 2.75 4.33
C ILE A 39 -4.40 3.36 5.05
N GLN A 40 -4.47 4.69 5.02
CA GLN A 40 -5.62 5.44 5.51
C GLN A 40 -6.63 5.63 4.39
N ILE A 41 -7.87 5.21 4.61
CA ILE A 41 -8.98 5.42 3.66
C ILE A 41 -9.67 6.76 3.92
N ASN A 42 -9.66 7.19 5.18
CA ASN A 42 -10.11 8.50 5.62
C ASN A 42 -9.50 8.82 6.99
N ASP A 43 -9.83 9.98 7.54
CA ASP A 43 -9.30 10.49 8.82
C ASP A 43 -9.52 9.56 10.02
N THR A 44 -10.46 8.61 9.90
CA THR A 44 -10.91 7.74 10.99
C THR A 44 -10.69 6.26 10.75
N LEU A 45 -10.36 5.82 9.53
CA LEU A 45 -10.26 4.41 9.17
C LEU A 45 -8.96 4.13 8.42
N ALA A 46 -8.22 3.14 8.89
CA ALA A 46 -7.02 2.65 8.25
C ALA A 46 -6.97 1.12 8.24
N PHE A 47 -6.25 0.59 7.26
CA PHE A 47 -5.90 -0.82 7.13
C PHE A 47 -4.38 -0.98 7.21
N TYR A 48 -3.94 -2.14 7.67
CA TYR A 48 -2.53 -2.50 7.69
C TYR A 48 -2.39 -4.03 7.72
N THR A 49 -1.24 -4.53 7.29
CA THR A 49 -0.89 -5.94 7.42
C THR A 49 -0.13 -6.13 8.72
N SER A 50 -0.52 -7.12 9.52
CA SER A 50 0.24 -7.53 10.70
C SER A 50 0.76 -8.94 10.46
N ILE A 51 2.04 -9.15 10.74
CA ILE A 51 2.68 -10.46 10.74
C ILE A 51 2.92 -10.85 12.19
N GLN A 52 2.22 -11.89 12.64
CA GLN A 52 2.35 -12.41 14.00
C GLN A 52 3.16 -13.70 14.01
N ASP A 53 3.89 -13.90 15.10
CA ASP A 53 4.67 -15.11 15.37
C ASP A 53 4.07 -15.82 16.59
N GLU A 54 3.02 -16.63 16.35
CA GLU A 54 2.45 -17.56 17.33
C GLU A 54 2.80 -19.02 16.96
N GLY A 55 4.04 -19.27 16.52
CA GLY A 55 4.55 -20.59 16.14
C GLY A 55 4.65 -20.84 14.63
N SER A 56 4.04 -19.97 13.82
CA SER A 56 4.28 -19.81 12.38
C SER A 56 4.03 -18.35 12.00
N TYR A 57 4.82 -17.82 11.06
CA TYR A 57 4.55 -16.50 10.48
C TYR A 57 3.22 -16.54 9.74
N GLN A 58 2.21 -15.84 10.27
CA GLN A 58 0.94 -15.62 9.60
C GLN A 58 0.76 -14.12 9.37
N SER A 59 0.43 -13.76 8.12
CA SER A 59 0.10 -12.40 7.74
C SER A 59 -1.41 -12.24 7.59
N SER A 60 -1.94 -11.17 8.18
CA SER A 60 -3.36 -10.84 8.09
C SER A 60 -3.57 -9.34 7.96
N ILE A 61 -4.63 -8.98 7.25
CA ILE A 61 -5.08 -7.61 7.08
C ILE A 61 -5.95 -7.21 8.27
N TYR A 62 -5.50 -6.21 9.01
CA TYR A 62 -6.21 -5.58 10.10
C TYR A 62 -6.80 -4.24 9.65
N PHE A 63 -7.84 -3.81 10.35
CA PHE A 63 -8.32 -2.43 10.30
C PHE A 63 -8.32 -1.81 11.68
N THR A 64 -8.09 -0.51 11.75
CA THR A 64 -8.16 0.27 12.99
C THR A 64 -8.96 1.55 12.76
N THR A 65 -9.53 2.06 13.85
CA THR A 65 -10.28 3.32 13.84
C THR A 65 -9.63 4.36 14.72
N LYS A 66 -9.66 5.62 14.29
CA LYS A 66 -9.13 6.77 15.03
C LYS A 66 -10.25 7.44 15.83
N ARG A 67 -10.04 7.63 17.13
CA ARG A 67 -10.92 8.41 18.02
C ARG A 67 -10.08 9.32 18.89
N ASN A 68 -10.49 10.57 19.08
CA ASN A 68 -9.76 11.56 19.89
C ASN A 68 -8.27 11.67 19.51
N LYS A 69 -7.99 11.73 18.19
CA LYS A 69 -6.64 11.77 17.59
C LYS A 69 -5.76 10.53 17.83
N LYS A 70 -6.27 9.47 18.46
CA LYS A 70 -5.53 8.22 18.71
C LYS A 70 -6.11 7.06 17.91
N TRP A 71 -5.24 6.20 17.40
CA TRP A 71 -5.65 4.94 16.77
C TRP A 71 -5.99 3.90 17.84
N GLY A 72 -7.09 3.18 17.62
CA GLY A 72 -7.50 2.08 18.48
C GLY A 72 -6.74 0.79 18.17
N LYS A 73 -7.06 -0.25 18.95
CA LYS A 73 -6.57 -1.60 18.69
C LYS A 73 -7.11 -2.10 17.36
N GLY A 74 -6.21 -2.66 16.53
CA GLY A 74 -6.58 -3.29 15.27
C GLY A 74 -7.55 -4.46 15.47
N LYS A 75 -8.39 -4.68 14.46
CA LYS A 75 -9.33 -5.81 14.37
C LYS A 75 -9.11 -6.55 13.05
N TYR A 76 -9.34 -7.86 13.04
CA TYR A 76 -9.34 -8.65 11.82
C TYR A 76 -10.31 -8.06 10.79
N SER A 77 -9.83 -7.84 9.57
CA SER A 77 -10.66 -7.37 8.46
C SER A 77 -11.42 -8.52 7.79
N LYS A 78 -12.42 -8.15 6.97
CA LYS A 78 -13.17 -9.09 6.11
C LYS A 78 -12.37 -9.63 4.91
N TYR A 79 -11.15 -9.13 4.69
CA TYR A 79 -10.30 -9.51 3.56
C TYR A 79 -9.36 -10.68 3.88
N ASN A 80 -9.46 -11.25 5.09
CA ASN A 80 -8.64 -12.36 5.53
C ASN A 80 -9.23 -13.71 5.09
N SER A 81 -8.34 -14.70 4.97
CA SER A 81 -8.70 -16.10 4.82
C SER A 81 -8.34 -16.90 6.07
N GLU A 82 -9.07 -17.98 6.33
CA GLU A 82 -8.69 -18.98 7.34
C GLU A 82 -7.57 -19.91 6.86
N LEU A 83 -7.34 -20.01 5.55
CA LEU A 83 -6.43 -20.97 4.94
C LEU A 83 -5.19 -20.33 4.28
N PHE A 84 -5.24 -19.04 4.02
CA PHE A 84 -4.24 -18.32 3.24
C PHE A 84 -3.78 -17.07 3.98
N ASP A 85 -2.50 -16.76 3.81
CA ASP A 85 -1.92 -15.50 4.21
C ASP A 85 -2.48 -14.34 3.38
N THR A 86 -2.72 -13.20 4.03
CA THR A 86 -3.24 -12.02 3.35
C THR A 86 -2.49 -10.75 3.75
N GLY A 87 -2.25 -9.88 2.79
CA GLY A 87 -1.51 -8.65 3.04
C GLY A 87 -1.59 -7.66 1.89
N ASP A 88 -0.89 -6.53 2.06
CA ASP A 88 -0.68 -5.52 1.01
C ASP A 88 -1.97 -5.02 0.35
N ILE A 89 -3.03 -4.83 1.14
CA ILE A 89 -4.30 -4.31 0.65
C ILE A 89 -4.17 -2.88 0.13
N SER A 90 -4.75 -2.62 -1.02
CA SER A 90 -4.79 -1.31 -1.66
C SER A 90 -6.20 -1.02 -2.18
N PHE A 91 -6.55 0.27 -2.25
CA PHE A 91 -7.90 0.73 -2.56
C PHE A 91 -7.84 1.77 -3.67
N LEU A 92 -8.82 1.75 -4.57
CA LEU A 92 -9.07 2.84 -5.52
C LEU A 92 -10.37 3.62 -5.24
N ASN A 93 -11.18 3.13 -4.31
CA ASN A 93 -12.46 3.67 -3.82
C ASN A 93 -13.07 2.58 -2.90
N ASP A 94 -14.37 2.65 -2.59
CA ASP A 94 -15.05 1.62 -1.79
C ASP A 94 -15.18 0.27 -2.54
N ASP A 95 -15.03 0.27 -3.87
CA ASP A 95 -15.36 -0.87 -4.74
C ASP A 95 -14.14 -1.63 -5.27
N ILE A 96 -13.05 -0.93 -5.57
CA ILE A 96 -11.86 -1.52 -6.19
C ILE A 96 -10.79 -1.72 -5.14
N ILE A 97 -10.51 -2.99 -4.89
CA ILE A 97 -9.59 -3.45 -3.86
C ILE A 97 -8.68 -4.50 -4.48
N ALA A 98 -7.38 -4.35 -4.28
CA ALA A 98 -6.40 -5.36 -4.65
C ALA A 98 -5.55 -5.68 -3.41
N PHE A 99 -5.34 -6.97 -3.14
CA PHE A 99 -4.50 -7.43 -2.04
C PHE A 99 -3.83 -8.76 -2.38
N THR A 100 -2.76 -9.06 -1.66
CA THR A 100 -2.00 -10.31 -1.79
C THR A 100 -2.72 -11.43 -1.05
N LEU A 101 -2.86 -12.59 -1.69
CA LEU A 101 -3.29 -13.86 -1.08
C LEU A 101 -2.22 -14.92 -1.36
N CYS A 102 -1.64 -15.52 -0.31
CA CYS A 102 -0.56 -16.51 -0.41
C CYS A 102 -0.94 -17.83 0.25
N ASP A 103 -0.58 -18.96 -0.37
CA ASP A 103 -0.64 -20.26 0.27
C ASP A 103 0.60 -20.56 1.13
N VAL A 104 0.56 -21.67 1.87
CA VAL A 104 1.66 -22.13 2.74
C VAL A 104 2.95 -22.48 1.98
N GLN A 105 2.90 -22.60 0.65
CA GLN A 105 4.06 -22.83 -0.22
C GLN A 105 4.62 -21.51 -0.81
N ASN A 106 4.10 -20.36 -0.38
CA ASN A 106 4.40 -19.03 -0.92
C ASN A 106 4.03 -18.85 -2.40
N ASN A 107 2.99 -19.56 -2.88
CA ASN A 107 2.33 -19.22 -4.12
C ASN A 107 1.36 -18.07 -3.86
N CYS A 108 1.73 -16.89 -4.36
CA CYS A 108 1.02 -15.64 -4.09
C CYS A 108 0.41 -15.06 -5.36
N GLN A 109 -0.77 -14.46 -5.20
CA GLN A 109 -1.57 -13.87 -6.27
C GLN A 109 -2.24 -12.59 -5.78
N LEU A 110 -2.52 -11.68 -6.70
CA LEU A 110 -3.36 -10.52 -6.47
C LEU A 110 -4.83 -10.88 -6.66
N VAL A 111 -5.61 -10.58 -5.64
CA VAL A 111 -7.05 -10.84 -5.61
C VAL A 111 -7.83 -9.59 -5.23
N SER A 112 -9.11 -9.62 -5.59
CA SER A 112 -10.14 -8.75 -5.05
C SER A 112 -11.17 -9.56 -4.27
N LEU A 113 -12.02 -8.90 -3.47
CA LEU A 113 -13.12 -9.54 -2.75
C LEU A 113 -14.45 -9.09 -3.36
N VAL A 114 -15.10 -9.96 -4.12
CA VAL A 114 -16.39 -9.70 -4.79
C VAL A 114 -17.42 -10.67 -4.25
N ASP A 115 -18.53 -10.14 -3.72
CA ASP A 115 -19.63 -10.94 -3.13
C ASP A 115 -19.15 -11.98 -2.09
N GLY A 116 -18.16 -11.59 -1.28
CA GLY A 116 -17.57 -12.45 -0.24
C GLY A 116 -16.64 -13.54 -0.79
N ARG A 117 -16.27 -13.51 -2.06
CA ARG A 117 -15.36 -14.46 -2.71
C ARG A 117 -14.10 -13.76 -3.18
N PHE A 118 -12.97 -14.42 -2.98
CA PHE A 118 -11.70 -13.97 -3.56
C PHE A 118 -11.70 -14.26 -5.06
N ILE A 119 -11.59 -13.20 -5.85
CA ILE A 119 -11.51 -13.26 -7.31
C ILE A 119 -10.12 -12.82 -7.72
N LYS A 120 -9.43 -13.67 -8.48
CA LYS A 120 -8.13 -13.35 -9.08
C LYS A 120 -8.24 -12.16 -10.03
N ILE A 121 -7.29 -11.25 -9.98
CA ILE A 121 -7.20 -10.14 -10.94
C ILE A 121 -6.46 -10.62 -12.19
N GLU A 122 -7.15 -11.36 -13.06
CA GLU A 122 -6.52 -12.10 -14.17
C GLU A 122 -5.60 -11.25 -15.06
N THR A 123 -5.94 -10.00 -15.35
CA THR A 123 -5.09 -9.12 -16.18
C THR A 123 -3.74 -8.80 -15.53
N LEU A 124 -3.67 -8.81 -14.21
CA LEU A 124 -2.44 -8.59 -13.46
C LEU A 124 -1.68 -9.89 -13.21
N GLU A 125 -2.22 -11.05 -13.51
CA GLU A 125 -1.61 -12.33 -13.18
C GLU A 125 -0.85 -12.95 -14.35
N LYS A 126 0.19 -13.74 -14.04
CA LYS A 126 0.88 -14.58 -15.02
C LYS A 126 1.12 -15.96 -14.40
N LEU A 127 0.78 -17.01 -15.16
CA LEU A 127 0.85 -18.39 -14.68
C LEU A 127 2.27 -18.74 -14.19
N GLY A 128 2.35 -19.30 -12.98
CA GLY A 128 3.60 -19.71 -12.35
C GLY A 128 4.50 -18.55 -11.89
N LYS A 129 3.98 -17.32 -11.85
CA LYS A 129 4.70 -16.12 -11.43
C LYS A 129 4.03 -15.50 -10.22
N LYS A 130 4.85 -14.95 -9.31
CA LYS A 130 4.39 -14.22 -8.13
C LYS A 130 3.93 -12.83 -8.54
N ASN A 131 2.82 -12.39 -7.95
CA ASN A 131 2.30 -11.03 -8.07
C ASN A 131 1.86 -10.61 -6.67
N ILE A 132 2.56 -9.66 -6.07
CA ILE A 132 2.41 -9.29 -4.66
C ILE A 132 2.57 -7.79 -4.46
N GLN A 133 2.32 -7.32 -3.24
CA GLN A 133 2.61 -5.95 -2.81
C GLN A 133 1.95 -4.88 -3.69
N SER A 134 0.65 -5.05 -3.94
CA SER A 134 -0.14 -4.09 -4.70
C SER A 134 -0.25 -2.75 -3.98
N HIS A 135 -0.10 -1.66 -4.73
CA HIS A 135 -0.35 -0.31 -4.26
C HIS A 135 -1.00 0.52 -5.36
N ILE A 136 -2.26 0.91 -5.13
CA ILE A 136 -3.01 1.76 -6.04
C ILE A 136 -2.78 3.24 -5.68
N THR A 137 -2.51 4.06 -6.69
CA THR A 137 -2.32 5.51 -6.54
C THR A 137 -2.78 6.25 -7.78
N VAL A 138 -2.78 7.58 -7.71
CA VAL A 138 -3.09 8.46 -8.85
C VAL A 138 -1.79 9.04 -9.39
N HIS A 139 -1.53 8.83 -10.68
CA HIS A 139 -0.40 9.40 -11.40
C HIS A 139 -0.92 10.14 -12.64
N ASN A 140 -0.66 11.44 -12.75
CA ASN A 140 -1.11 12.29 -13.88
C ASN A 140 -2.61 12.12 -14.20
N ASN A 141 -3.46 12.21 -13.17
CA ASN A 141 -4.92 12.03 -13.25
C ASN A 141 -5.38 10.64 -13.74
N GLN A 142 -4.49 9.64 -13.73
CA GLN A 142 -4.81 8.26 -14.03
C GLN A 142 -4.63 7.41 -12.79
N ASN A 143 -5.57 6.50 -12.59
CA ASN A 143 -5.46 5.49 -11.56
C ASN A 143 -4.45 4.43 -12.02
N VAL A 144 -3.50 4.10 -11.17
CA VAL A 144 -2.42 3.16 -11.48
C VAL A 144 -2.23 2.23 -10.30
N ILE A 145 -2.17 0.93 -10.57
CA ILE A 145 -1.67 -0.05 -9.61
C ILE A 145 -0.20 -0.29 -9.88
N TYR A 146 0.63 -0.21 -8.84
CA TYR A 146 1.97 -0.74 -8.81
C TYR A 146 1.95 -2.08 -8.07
N PHE A 147 2.77 -3.02 -8.49
CA PHE A 147 2.91 -4.31 -7.82
C PHE A 147 4.25 -4.94 -8.17
N VAL A 148 4.63 -5.99 -7.45
CA VAL A 148 5.91 -6.68 -7.60
C VAL A 148 5.72 -8.05 -8.23
N SER A 149 6.56 -8.42 -9.20
CA SER A 149 6.44 -9.69 -9.93
C SER A 149 7.76 -10.23 -10.47
N ASP A 150 7.91 -11.55 -10.46
CA ASP A 150 9.03 -12.31 -11.06
C ASP A 150 8.73 -12.80 -12.48
N ARG A 151 7.74 -12.17 -13.13
CA ARG A 151 7.41 -12.44 -14.52
C ARG A 151 8.57 -12.10 -15.45
N GLU A 152 8.60 -12.82 -16.58
CA GLU A 152 9.56 -12.57 -17.65
C GLU A 152 9.40 -11.15 -18.23
N GLY A 153 10.51 -10.60 -18.73
CA GLY A 153 10.59 -9.23 -19.25
C GLY A 153 11.04 -8.20 -18.21
N GLY A 154 11.37 -8.64 -16.99
CA GLY A 154 12.02 -7.84 -15.96
C GLY A 154 13.54 -7.74 -16.12
N PHE A 155 14.14 -6.96 -15.23
CA PHE A 155 15.58 -6.69 -15.14
C PHE A 155 16.24 -7.42 -13.97
N GLY A 156 15.48 -7.80 -12.94
CA GLY A 156 15.95 -8.56 -11.78
C GLY A 156 15.07 -9.76 -11.45
N GLY A 157 15.02 -10.10 -10.15
CA GLY A 157 14.16 -11.16 -9.63
C GLY A 157 12.71 -10.70 -9.52
N LEU A 158 12.38 -10.05 -8.40
CA LEU A 158 11.08 -9.46 -8.16
C LEU A 158 11.12 -7.97 -8.54
N ASP A 159 10.59 -7.66 -9.72
CA ASP A 159 10.59 -6.31 -10.29
C ASP A 159 9.31 -5.55 -9.95
N ILE A 160 9.38 -4.22 -9.96
CA ILE A 160 8.20 -3.34 -9.93
C ILE A 160 7.57 -3.28 -11.33
N TRP A 161 6.29 -3.58 -11.38
CA TRP A 161 5.41 -3.46 -12.53
C TRP A 161 4.27 -2.51 -12.21
N LEU A 162 3.67 -1.91 -13.24
CA LEU A 162 2.52 -1.05 -13.11
C LEU A 162 1.46 -1.35 -14.16
N SER A 163 0.21 -1.08 -13.84
CA SER A 163 -0.90 -1.14 -14.78
C SER A 163 -1.84 0.04 -14.57
N VAL A 164 -2.30 0.64 -15.67
CA VAL A 164 -3.31 1.70 -15.64
C VAL A 164 -4.67 1.08 -15.39
N ILE A 165 -5.47 1.73 -14.55
CA ILE A 165 -6.83 1.33 -14.23
C ILE A 165 -7.77 2.27 -14.98
N ASP A 166 -8.62 1.70 -15.83
CA ASP A 166 -9.56 2.47 -16.63
C ASP A 166 -10.73 3.02 -15.80
N ILE A 167 -11.59 3.82 -16.45
CA ILE A 167 -12.76 4.42 -15.80
C ILE A 167 -13.81 3.41 -15.32
N ASN A 168 -13.79 2.19 -15.85
CA ASN A 168 -14.68 1.10 -15.47
C ASN A 168 -14.06 0.21 -14.38
N GLY A 169 -12.86 0.53 -13.90
CA GLY A 169 -12.13 -0.24 -12.89
C GLY A 169 -11.36 -1.43 -13.45
N ASN A 170 -11.21 -1.55 -14.77
CA ASN A 170 -10.42 -2.63 -15.36
C ASN A 170 -8.94 -2.30 -15.33
N PHE A 171 -8.13 -3.30 -14.97
CA PHE A 171 -6.69 -3.23 -15.05
C PHE A 171 -6.22 -3.46 -16.48
N GLY A 172 -5.35 -2.59 -16.99
CA GLY A 172 -4.67 -2.76 -18.27
C GLY A 172 -3.52 -3.79 -18.21
N VAL A 173 -2.84 -3.96 -19.35
CA VAL A 173 -1.67 -4.84 -19.44
C VAL A 173 -0.51 -4.28 -18.60
N PRO A 174 0.13 -5.09 -17.73
CA PRO A 174 1.24 -4.62 -16.92
C PRO A 174 2.48 -4.23 -17.73
N ILE A 175 3.13 -3.16 -17.30
CA ILE A 175 4.34 -2.58 -17.88
C ILE A 175 5.43 -2.58 -16.80
N ASN A 176 6.64 -3.05 -17.12
CA ASN A 176 7.77 -3.00 -16.19
C ASN A 176 8.19 -1.54 -15.95
N ALA A 177 8.51 -1.18 -14.69
CA ALA A 177 8.91 0.18 -14.33
C ALA A 177 10.27 0.63 -14.92
N GLY A 178 11.00 -0.29 -15.57
CA GLY A 178 12.24 -0.02 -16.28
C GLY A 178 13.49 -0.24 -15.44
N SER A 179 14.62 -0.41 -16.12
CA SER A 179 15.93 -0.72 -15.52
C SER A 179 16.56 0.37 -14.66
N ARG A 180 15.97 1.57 -14.64
CA ARG A 180 16.40 2.63 -13.71
C ARG A 180 15.82 2.45 -12.31
N ILE A 181 14.75 1.67 -12.20
CA ILE A 181 14.04 1.39 -10.95
C ILE A 181 14.31 -0.05 -10.52
N ASN A 182 14.29 -0.99 -11.48
CA ASN A 182 14.46 -2.42 -11.22
C ASN A 182 15.90 -2.89 -11.44
N SER A 183 16.38 -3.79 -10.57
CA SER A 183 17.75 -4.36 -10.56
C SER A 183 17.80 -5.78 -10.01
#